data_AF-A0A847BE96-F1
#
_entry.id   AF-A0A847BE96-F1
#
_cell.length_a   1.000
_cell.length_b   1.000
_cell.length_c   1.000
_cell.angle_alpha   90.00
_cell.angle_beta   90.00
_cell.angle_gamma   90.00
#
_symmetry.space_group_name_H-M   'P 1'
#
loop_
_entity.id
_entity.type
_entity.pdbx_description
1 polymer ?
#
loop_
_entity_poly.entity_id
_entity_poly.type
_entity_poly.pdbx_seq_one_letter_code
_entity_poly.pdbx_strand_id
1 'polypeptide(L)'
;GFVVGLGGAVTYERAQRLWRAVKRLPEDGFVLETDSPDMPLCGHQGQRNEPARIVQVCEMVAKLRNEDPATIAAQSTANVRRVFDI
;
A
#
# COMPACT_ATOMS: atom_id res chain seq x y z
N GLY A 1 -4.25 -18.35 -0.81
CA GLY A 1 -5.10 -17.44 -1.61
C GLY A 1 -4.27 -16.25 -2.09
N PHE A 2 -4.77 -15.44 -3.03
CA PHE A 2 -4.08 -14.25 -3.54
C PHE A 2 -4.38 -13.00 -2.70
N VAL A 3 -3.46 -12.02 -2.73
CA VAL A 3 -3.60 -10.68 -2.14
C VAL A 3 -3.19 -9.62 -3.16
N VAL A 4 -3.70 -8.39 -3.01
CA VAL A 4 -3.36 -7.25 -3.89
C VAL A 4 -2.20 -6.46 -3.30
N GLY A 5 -1.12 -6.28 -4.08
CA GLY A 5 -0.04 -5.35 -3.75
C GLY A 5 -0.48 -3.90 -3.93
N LEU A 6 -0.34 -3.09 -2.88
CA LEU A 6 -0.62 -1.66 -2.89
C LEU A 6 0.68 -0.90 -2.77
N GLY A 7 1.14 -0.35 -3.89
CA GLY A 7 2.38 0.44 -3.99
C GLY A 7 2.16 1.93 -4.23
N GLY A 8 3.22 2.61 -4.67
CA GLY A 8 3.24 4.08 -4.84
C GLY A 8 2.18 4.65 -5.78
N ALA A 9 1.57 3.84 -6.65
CA ALA A 9 0.44 4.28 -7.48
C ALA A 9 -0.74 4.84 -6.65
N VAL A 10 -0.91 4.38 -5.40
CA VAL A 10 -1.98 4.86 -4.51
C VAL A 10 -1.80 6.32 -4.11
N THR A 11 -0.57 6.86 -4.14
CA THR A 11 -0.31 8.25 -3.74
C THR A 11 -0.67 9.27 -4.80
N TYR A 12 -1.08 8.84 -6.00
CA TYR A 12 -1.49 9.73 -7.08
C TYR A 12 -2.99 10.01 -7.02
N GLU A 13 -3.39 11.26 -6.84
CA GLU A 13 -4.80 11.64 -6.76
C GLU A 13 -5.61 11.30 -8.03
N ARG A 14 -4.95 11.26 -9.20
CA ARG A 14 -5.59 10.82 -10.45
C ARG A 14 -5.98 9.34 -10.46
N ALA A 15 -5.47 8.51 -9.53
CA ALA A 15 -5.69 7.07 -9.48
C ALA A 15 -7.07 6.69 -8.87
N GLN A 16 -8.14 7.39 -9.26
CA GLN A 16 -9.47 7.25 -8.69
C GLN A 16 -10.07 5.83 -8.80
N ARG A 17 -9.69 5.07 -9.84
CA ARG A 17 -10.10 3.65 -9.97
C ARG A 17 -9.43 2.79 -8.91
N LEU A 18 -8.13 2.98 -8.68
CA LEU A 18 -7.37 2.28 -7.64
C LEU A 18 -7.91 2.63 -6.25
N TRP A 19 -8.16 3.91 -5.98
CA TRP A 19 -8.71 4.35 -4.69
C TRP A 19 -10.06 3.71 -4.38
N ARG A 20 -10.95 3.58 -5.38
CA ARG A 20 -12.22 2.86 -5.22
C ARG A 20 -12.03 1.37 -4.93
N ALA A 21 -11.01 0.74 -5.51
CA ALA A 21 -10.68 -0.65 -5.22
C ALA A 21 -10.12 -0.82 -3.80
N VAL A 22 -9.16 0.02 -3.39
CA VAL A 22 -8.54 0.00 -2.05
C VAL A 22 -9.59 0.09 -0.94
N LYS A 23 -10.60 0.94 -1.12
CA LYS A 23 -11.72 1.10 -0.17
C LYS A 23 -12.63 -0.11 -0.04
N ARG A 24 -12.61 -1.04 -1.00
CA ARG A 24 -13.49 -2.22 -1.06
C ARG A 24 -12.76 -3.53 -0.80
N LEU A 25 -11.43 -3.51 -0.76
CA LEU A 25 -10.66 -4.72 -0.44
C LEU A 25 -10.99 -5.19 0.99
N PRO A 26 -11.15 -6.50 1.20
CA PRO A 26 -11.25 -7.04 2.54
C PRO A 26 -9.94 -6.82 3.29
N GLU A 27 -9.99 -6.84 4.62
CA GLU A 27 -8.82 -6.61 5.48
C GLU A 27 -7.70 -7.61 5.21
N ASP A 28 -8.05 -8.84 4.78
CA ASP A 28 -7.11 -9.90 4.46
C ASP A 28 -6.66 -9.92 2.98
N GLY A 29 -7.11 -8.95 2.19
CA GLY A 29 -7.01 -8.94 0.73
C GLY A 29 -5.88 -8.10 0.15
N PHE A 30 -5.01 -7.50 0.98
CA PHE A 30 -3.96 -6.59 0.51
C PHE A 30 -2.65 -6.71 1.28
N VAL A 31 -1.57 -6.26 0.63
CA VAL A 31 -0.25 -6.03 1.25
C VAL A 31 0.31 -4.69 0.77
N LEU A 32 1.14 -4.04 1.57
CA LEU A 32 1.83 -2.81 1.19
C LEU A 32 3.19 -3.11 0.58
N GLU A 33 3.58 -2.32 -0.42
CA GLU A 33 4.88 -2.41 -1.07
C GLU A 33 5.35 -1.03 -1.56
N THR A 34 6.60 -0.94 -2.05
CA THR A 34 7.10 0.27 -2.71
C THR A 34 7.54 0.03 -4.15
N ASP A 35 7.86 -1.20 -4.52
CA ASP A 35 8.57 -1.55 -5.76
C ASP A 35 9.95 -0.87 -5.90
N SER A 36 10.57 -0.55 -4.75
CA SER A 36 11.94 -0.04 -4.69
C SER A 36 12.93 -1.02 -5.34
N PRO A 37 13.89 -0.54 -6.14
CA PRO A 37 14.32 0.87 -6.31
C PRO A 37 13.53 1.69 -7.34
N ASP A 38 12.56 1.07 -8.01
CA ASP A 38 11.81 1.65 -9.12
C ASP A 38 10.48 2.27 -8.65
N MET A 39 9.70 2.79 -9.60
CA MET A 39 8.37 3.37 -9.37
C MET A 39 8.26 4.39 -8.20
N PRO A 40 8.95 5.54 -8.28
CA PRO A 40 8.88 6.55 -7.23
C PRO A 40 7.45 7.03 -6.96
N LEU A 41 7.13 7.24 -5.69
CA LEU A 41 5.84 7.76 -5.24
C LEU A 41 5.58 9.18 -5.78
N CYS A 42 4.32 9.62 -5.67
CA CYS A 42 3.96 11.01 -5.93
C CYS A 42 4.75 11.94 -4.99
N GLY A 43 5.39 12.97 -5.56
CA GLY A 43 6.28 13.88 -4.84
C GLY A 43 7.77 13.51 -4.94
N HIS A 44 8.11 12.30 -5.42
CA HIS A 44 9.48 11.80 -5.53
C HIS A 44 9.89 11.45 -6.97
N GLN A 45 9.16 11.96 -7.96
CA GLN A 45 9.44 11.67 -9.38
C GLN A 45 10.89 12.00 -9.75
N GLY A 46 11.53 11.11 -10.51
CA GLY A 46 12.92 11.24 -10.94
C GLY A 46 13.96 10.89 -9.87
N GLN A 47 13.54 10.59 -8.63
CA GLN A 47 14.42 10.09 -7.58
C GLN A 47 14.38 8.57 -7.51
N ARG A 48 15.44 7.93 -7.00
CA ARG A 48 15.41 6.50 -6.65
C ARG A 48 14.32 6.26 -5.60
N ASN A 49 13.58 5.17 -5.72
CA ASN A 49 12.63 4.76 -4.70
C ASN A 49 13.32 3.99 -3.57
N GLU A 50 12.73 4.01 -2.38
CA GLU A 50 13.32 3.41 -1.19
C GLU A 50 12.27 2.61 -0.40
N PRO A 51 12.65 1.51 0.27
CA PRO A 51 11.71 0.73 1.11
C PRO A 51 11.10 1.57 2.23
N ALA A 52 11.85 2.54 2.78
CA ALA A 52 11.37 3.42 3.84
C ALA A 52 10.14 4.26 3.44
N ARG A 53 9.90 4.47 2.14
CA ARG A 53 8.72 5.19 1.64
C ARG A 53 7.42 4.39 1.75
N ILE A 54 7.47 3.13 2.18
CA ILE A 54 6.29 2.32 2.49
C ILE A 54 5.39 3.00 3.54
N VAL A 55 5.96 3.84 4.42
CA VAL A 55 5.21 4.64 5.39
C VAL A 55 4.21 5.57 4.69
N GLN A 56 4.62 6.23 3.60
CA GLN A 56 3.74 7.12 2.83
C GLN A 56 2.63 6.35 2.10
N VAL A 57 2.93 5.13 1.64
CA VAL A 57 1.92 4.23 1.07
C VAL A 57 0.90 3.83 2.14
N CYS A 58 1.37 3.45 3.33
CA CYS A 58 0.53 3.10 4.47
C CYS A 58 -0.41 4.24 4.86
N GLU A 59 0.13 5.45 5.05
CA GLU A 59 -0.63 6.65 5.38
C GLU A 59 -1.72 6.96 4.33
N MET A 60 -1.38 6.82 3.05
CA MET A 60 -2.34 7.04 1.97
C MET A 60 -3.45 5.99 1.99
N VAL A 61 -3.13 4.70 2.18
CA VAL A 61 -4.13 3.62 2.28
C VAL A 61 -5.03 3.83 3.50
N ALA A 62 -4.45 4.16 4.65
CA ALA A 62 -5.17 4.47 5.89
C ALA A 62 -6.17 5.62 5.69
N LYS A 63 -5.72 6.72 5.07
CA LYS A 63 -6.58 7.84 4.69
C LYS A 63 -7.73 7.43 3.76
N LEU A 64 -7.46 6.58 2.76
CA LEU A 64 -8.50 6.11 1.84
C LEU A 64 -9.54 5.24 2.55
N ARG A 65 -9.11 4.40 3.49
CA ARG A 65 -9.96 3.47 4.23
C ARG A 65 -10.60 4.08 5.48
N ASN A 66 -10.18 5.28 5.88
CA ASN A 66 -10.59 5.93 7.13
C ASN A 66 -10.29 5.04 8.35
N GLU A 67 -9.10 4.46 8.36
CA GLU A 67 -8.56 3.60 9.42
C GLU A 67 -7.25 4.17 9.95
N ASP A 68 -6.80 3.71 11.12
CA ASP A 68 -5.52 4.11 11.70
C ASP A 68 -4.34 3.46 10.93
N PRO A 69 -3.23 4.19 10.65
CA PRO A 69 -2.08 3.61 9.95
C PRO A 69 -1.49 2.37 10.61
N ALA A 70 -1.50 2.26 11.95
CA ALA A 70 -1.03 1.07 12.64
C ALA A 70 -1.95 -0.14 12.37
N THR A 71 -3.25 0.09 12.17
CA THR A 71 -4.21 -0.96 11.79
C THR A 71 -3.91 -1.48 10.38
N ILE A 72 -3.70 -0.60 9.41
CA ILE A 72 -3.31 -0.97 8.04
C ILE A 72 -1.99 -1.74 8.02
N ALA A 73 -0.99 -1.28 8.79
CA ALA A 73 0.29 -1.97 8.90
C ALA A 73 0.14 -3.37 9.52
N ALA A 74 -0.69 -3.52 10.56
CA ALA A 74 -0.95 -4.81 11.19
C ALA A 74 -1.66 -5.78 10.23
N GLN A 75 -2.70 -5.32 9.53
CA GLN A 75 -3.43 -6.10 8.51
C GLN A 75 -2.48 -6.58 7.40
N SER A 76 -1.71 -5.65 6.80
CA SER A 76 -0.71 -6.01 5.78
C SER A 76 0.32 -7.01 6.29
N THR A 77 0.80 -6.85 7.52
CA THR A 77 1.78 -7.77 8.13
C THR A 77 1.18 -9.16 8.33
N ALA A 78 -0.05 -9.25 8.86
CA ALA A 78 -0.76 -10.51 9.02
C ALA A 78 -1.00 -11.20 7.66
N ASN A 79 -1.30 -10.44 6.62
CA ASN A 79 -1.51 -10.96 5.27
C ASN A 79 -0.21 -11.49 4.65
N VAL A 80 0.90 -10.78 4.82
CA VAL A 80 2.23 -11.27 4.40
C VAL A 80 2.53 -12.59 5.10
N ARG A 81 2.41 -12.65 6.43
CA ARG A 81 2.61 -13.88 7.22
C ARG A 81 1.77 -15.05 6.70
N ARG A 82 0.49 -14.81 6.44
CA ARG A 82 -0.44 -15.81 5.90
C ARG A 82 -0.08 -16.28 4.49
N VAL A 83 0.39 -15.38 3.61
CA VAL A 83 0.71 -15.71 2.21
C VAL A 83 2.05 -16.45 2.11
N PHE A 84 3.03 -16.07 2.93
CA PHE A 84 4.38 -16.65 2.90
C PHE A 84 4.59 -17.78 3.92
N ASP A 85 3.59 -18.08 4.76
CA ASP A 85 3.64 -19.10 5.81
C ASP A 85 4.79 -18.88 6.82
N ILE A 86 4.85 -17.64 7.35
CA ILE A 86 5.88 -17.16 8.31
C ILE A 86 5.30 -16.46 9.53
#